data_AF-A0A962W2X2-F1
#
_entry.id   AF-A0A962W2X2-F1
#
_cell.length_a   1.000
_cell.length_b   1.000
_cell.length_c   1.000
_cell.angle_alpha   90.00
_cell.angle_beta   90.00
_cell.angle_gamma   90.00
#
_symmetry.space_group_name_H-M   'P 1'
#
loop_
_entity.id
_entity.type
_entity.pdbx_description
1 polymer ?
#
loop_
_entity_poly.entity_id
_entity_poly.type
_entity_poly.pdbx_seq_one_letter_code
_entity_poly.pdbx_strand_id
1 'polypeptide(L)'
;MADIQLSSQLFEDVQQAVLRQQPDADQGVILQYLAAVMGYMLGSQRAMTSSDRDALMDDLCAFARHVVDDLTQREQEASQPPAQAFGYWTPPGA
;
A
#
# COMPACT_ATOMS: atom_id res chain seq x y z
N MET A 1 -14.03 -0.23 -4.56
CA MET A 1 -12.99 0.31 -3.67
C MET A 1 -12.12 1.23 -4.50
N ALA A 2 -11.80 2.43 -4.01
CA ALA A 2 -10.97 3.37 -4.76
C ALA A 2 -9.56 2.78 -4.93
N ASP A 3 -8.98 2.90 -6.12
CA ASP A 3 -7.58 2.54 -6.38
C ASP A 3 -6.71 3.62 -5.71
N ILE A 4 -6.37 3.42 -4.44
CA ILE A 4 -5.52 4.35 -3.70
C ILE A 4 -4.09 4.15 -4.21
N GLN A 5 -3.61 5.08 -5.02
CA GLN A 5 -2.21 5.14 -5.40
C GLN A 5 -1.43 5.94 -4.36
N LEU A 6 -0.65 5.24 -3.54
CA LEU A 6 0.33 5.87 -2.66
C LEU A 6 1.43 6.48 -3.53
N SER A 7 1.50 7.81 -3.56
CA SER A 7 2.64 8.48 -4.17
C SER A 7 3.88 8.29 -3.29
N SER A 8 5.04 8.12 -3.92
CA SER A 8 6.33 8.07 -3.21
C SER A 8 6.53 9.30 -2.31
N GLN A 9 6.08 10.47 -2.79
CA GLN A 9 6.13 11.71 -2.01
C GLN A 9 5.34 11.63 -0.71
N LEU A 10 4.12 11.10 -0.74
CA LEU A 10 3.30 10.96 0.47
C LEU A 10 3.96 10.01 1.48
N PHE A 11 4.56 8.93 1.00
CA PHE A 11 5.29 8.00 1.86
C PHE A 11 6.51 8.66 2.51
N GLU A 12 7.31 9.41 1.73
CA GLU A 12 8.46 10.16 2.24
C GLU A 12 8.05 11.21 3.27
N ASP A 13 6.99 11.98 2.99
CA ASP A 13 6.49 13.01 3.91
C ASP A 13 6.06 12.41 5.25
N VAL A 14 5.41 11.25 5.23
CA VAL A 14 5.00 10.53 6.44
C VAL A 14 6.21 9.97 7.19
N GLN A 15 7.17 9.37 6.48
CA GLN A 15 8.42 8.90 7.10
C GLN A 15 9.15 10.05 7.81
N GLN A 16 9.27 11.20 7.15
CA GLN A 16 9.91 12.38 7.73
C GLN A 16 9.15 12.91 8.94
N ALA A 17 7.81 12.90 8.90
CA ALA A 17 7.00 13.29 10.05
C ALA A 17 7.27 12.40 11.28
N VAL A 18 7.38 11.07 11.08
CA VAL A 18 7.72 10.13 12.17
C VAL A 18 9.13 10.38 12.69
N LEU A 19 10.12 10.55 11.80
CA LEU A 19 11.51 10.78 12.19
C LEU A 19 11.71 12.08 12.97
N ARG A 20 10.90 13.12 12.72
CA ARG A 20 10.93 14.35 13.53
C ARG A 20 10.51 14.10 14.99
N GLN A 21 9.63 13.14 15.22
CA GLN A 21 9.18 12.77 16.56
C GLN A 21 10.11 11.74 17.22
N GLN A 22 10.60 10.79 16.42
CA GLN A 22 11.52 9.73 16.85
C GLN A 22 12.68 9.61 15.85
N PRO A 23 13.80 10.32 16.08
CA PRO A 23 14.92 10.42 15.14
C PRO A 23 15.58 9.10 14.75
N ASP A 24 15.49 8.09 15.62
CA ASP A 24 16.07 6.77 15.43
C ASP A 24 15.02 5.70 15.10
N ALA A 25 13.85 6.10 14.57
CA ALA A 25 12.80 5.16 14.18
C ALA A 25 13.27 4.30 12.99
N ASP A 26 13.33 2.99 13.19
CA ASP A 26 13.49 2.05 12.09
C ASP A 26 12.20 1.91 11.27
N GLN A 27 12.29 1.19 10.15
CA GLN A 27 11.15 0.97 9.25
C GLN A 27 9.97 0.28 9.94
N GLY A 28 10.21 -0.64 10.88
CA GLY A 28 9.17 -1.30 11.65
C GLY A 28 8.45 -0.34 12.61
N VAL A 29 9.19 0.58 13.23
CA VAL A 29 8.61 1.66 14.07
C VAL A 29 7.78 2.61 13.21
N ILE A 30 8.26 3.00 12.03
CA ILE A 30 7.50 3.88 11.12
C ILE A 30 6.15 3.23 10.73
N LEU A 31 6.14 1.93 10.42
CA LEU A 31 4.90 1.19 10.14
C LEU A 31 3.96 1.13 11.36
N GLN A 32 4.49 0.97 12.57
CA GLN A 32 3.69 1.03 13.80
C GLN A 32 3.05 2.41 14.01
N TYR A 33 3.79 3.49 13.72
CA TYR A 33 3.23 4.85 13.78
C TYR A 33 2.08 5.03 12.80
N LEU A 34 2.20 4.51 11.57
CA LEU A 34 1.11 4.54 10.59
C LEU A 34 -0.15 3.83 11.10
N ALA A 35 0.00 2.63 11.66
CA ALA A 35 -1.10 1.90 12.28
C ALA A 35 -1.70 2.66 13.48
N ALA A 36 -0.86 3.29 14.31
CA ALA A 36 -1.30 4.09 15.44
C ALA A 36 -2.08 5.35 14.99
N VAL A 37 -1.64 6.02 13.93
CA VAL A 37 -2.34 7.17 13.34
C VAL A 37 -3.73 6.75 12.83
N MET A 38 -3.80 5.63 12.13
CA MET A 38 -5.07 5.05 11.68
C MET A 38 -6.02 4.80 12.86
N GLY A 39 -5.53 4.12 13.91
CA GLY A 39 -6.29 3.85 15.12
C GLY A 39 -6.72 5.11 15.87
N TYR A 40 -5.84 6.11 15.96
CA TYR A 40 -6.15 7.40 16.58
C TYR A 40 -7.23 8.16 15.81
N MET A 41 -7.12 8.26 14.49
CA MET A 41 -8.11 8.92 13.64
C MET A 41 -9.48 8.26 13.81
N LEU A 42 -9.52 6.94 13.78
CA LEU A 42 -10.75 6.17 13.93
C LEU A 42 -11.35 6.30 15.35
N GLY A 43 -10.51 6.22 16.38
CA GLY A 43 -10.91 6.41 17.78
C GLY A 43 -11.36 7.83 18.12
N SER A 44 -10.88 8.83 17.38
CA SER A 44 -11.27 10.24 17.55
C SER A 44 -12.68 10.56 17.03
N GLN A 45 -13.28 9.66 16.25
CA GLN A 45 -14.62 9.84 15.70
C GLN A 45 -15.71 9.59 16.75
N ARG A 46 -16.12 10.66 17.44
CA ARG A 46 -17.11 10.60 18.52
C ARG A 46 -18.53 10.21 18.08
N ALA A 47 -18.86 10.38 16.81
CA ALA A 47 -20.20 10.11 16.28
C ALA A 47 -20.43 8.64 15.89
N MET A 48 -19.37 7.84 15.77
CA MET A 48 -19.45 6.42 15.41
C MET A 48 -19.69 5.54 16.62
N THR A 49 -20.58 4.55 16.47
CA THR A 49 -20.75 3.50 17.47
C THR A 49 -19.49 2.64 17.56
N SER A 50 -19.30 1.91 18.67
CA SER A 50 -18.17 0.98 18.77
C SER A 50 -18.25 -0.13 17.73
N SER A 51 -19.44 -0.62 17.40
CA SER A 51 -19.62 -1.68 16.39
C SER A 51 -19.22 -1.21 14.99
N ASP A 52 -19.60 0.01 14.60
CA ASP A 52 -19.22 0.56 13.29
C ASP A 52 -17.71 0.83 13.23
N ARG A 53 -17.11 1.18 14.39
CA ARG A 53 -15.68 1.40 14.51
C ARG A 53 -14.89 0.12 14.31
N ASP A 54 -15.33 -0.97 14.95
CA ASP A 54 -14.68 -2.26 14.82
C ASP A 54 -14.80 -2.79 13.38
N ALA A 55 -15.99 -2.69 12.77
CA ALA A 55 -16.19 -3.06 11.37
C ALA A 55 -15.30 -2.26 10.40
N LEU A 56 -15.20 -0.94 10.58
CA LEU A 56 -14.33 -0.11 9.75
C LEU A 56 -12.85 -0.41 9.96
N MET A 57 -12.43 -0.76 11.18
CA MET A 57 -11.05 -1.19 11.45
C MET A 57 -10.73 -2.49 10.69
N ASP A 58 -11.62 -3.47 10.73
CA ASP A 58 -11.45 -4.74 10.01
C ASP A 58 -11.34 -4.50 8.50
N ASP A 59 -12.20 -3.65 7.94
CA ASP A 59 -12.15 -3.25 6.52
C ASP A 59 -10.82 -2.58 6.16
N LEU A 60 -10.31 -1.70 7.01
CA LEU A 60 -9.02 -1.02 6.79
C LEU A 60 -7.84 -2.01 6.86
N CYS A 61 -7.86 -2.96 7.79
CA CYS A 61 -6.85 -4.01 7.88
C CYS A 61 -6.89 -4.93 6.65
N ALA A 62 -8.09 -5.32 6.20
CA ALA A 62 -8.27 -6.11 4.98
C ALA A 62 -7.77 -5.35 3.74
N PHE A 63 -8.05 -4.05 3.65
CA PHE A 63 -7.54 -3.20 2.58
C PHE A 63 -6.01 -3.11 2.59
N ALA A 64 -5.39 -2.87 3.75
CA ALA A 64 -3.94 -2.82 3.88
C ALA A 64 -3.29 -4.14 3.45
N ARG A 65 -3.90 -5.28 3.78
CA ARG A 65 -3.47 -6.61 3.31
C ARG A 65 -3.51 -6.69 1.78
N HIS A 66 -4.61 -6.28 1.18
CA HIS A 66 -4.77 -6.30 -0.27
C HIS A 66 -3.73 -5.46 -1.01
N VAL A 67 -3.36 -4.28 -0.48
CA VAL A 67 -2.31 -3.43 -1.07
C VAL A 67 -0.94 -4.13 -1.05
N VAL A 68 -0.61 -4.84 0.04
CA VAL A 68 0.63 -5.64 0.11
C VAL A 68 0.62 -6.75 -0.93
N ASP A 69 -0.49 -7.49 -1.01
CA ASP A 69 -0.63 -8.59 -1.97
C ASP A 69 -0.50 -8.08 -3.42
N ASP A 70 -1.15 -6.96 -3.76
CA ASP A 70 -1.06 -6.32 -5.08
C ASP A 70 0.37 -5.88 -5.44
N LEU A 71 1.09 -5.24 -4.50
CA LEU A 71 2.49 -4.86 -4.72
C LEU A 71 3.38 -6.08 -4.97
N THR A 72 3.25 -7.12 -4.14
CA THR A 72 4.05 -8.35 -4.31
C THR A 72 3.72 -9.10 -5.60
N GLN A 73 2.47 -9.04 -6.06
CA GLN A 73 2.05 -9.62 -7.32
C GLN A 73 2.66 -8.85 -8.52
N ARG A 74 2.62 -7.52 -8.49
CA ARG A 74 3.24 -6.67 -9.54
C ARG A 74 4.75 -6.87 -9.64
N GLU A 75 5.45 -7.05 -8.53
CA GLU A 75 6.89 -7.38 -8.53
C GLU A 75 7.17 -8.74 -9.19
N GLN A 76 6.31 -9.74 -8.96
CA GLN A 76 6.45 -11.06 -9.58
C GLN A 76 6.19 -11.03 -11.09
N GLU A 77 5.18 -10.28 -11.55
CA GLU A 77 4.87 -10.12 -12.97
C GLU A 77 5.96 -9.35 -13.72
N ALA A 78 6.53 -8.30 -13.11
CA ALA A 78 7.64 -7.55 -13.69
C ALA A 78 8.95 -8.36 -13.80
N SER A 79 9.08 -9.42 -12.99
CA SER A 79 10.27 -10.28 -12.95
C SER A 79 10.20 -11.46 -13.94
N GLN A 80 9.09 -11.64 -14.68
CA GLN A 80 9.01 -12.68 -15.70
C GLN A 80 9.77 -12.24 -16.97
N PRO A 81 10.83 -12.97 -17.40
CA PRO A 81 11.49 -12.67 -18.66
C PRO A 81 10.47 -12.82 -19.79
N PRO A 82 10.49 -11.95 -20.82
CA PRO A 82 9.57 -12.06 -21.94
C PRO A 82 9.73 -13.46 -22.54
N ALA A 83 8.65 -14.24 -22.53
CA ALA A 83 8.58 -15.48 -23.27
C ALA A 83 8.93 -15.15 -24.72
N GLN A 84 10.08 -15.63 -25.17
CA GLN A 84 10.57 -15.45 -26.52
C GLN A 84 9.56 -16.04 -27.50
N ALA A 85 8.64 -15.21 -27.99
CA ALA A 85 7.89 -15.47 -29.20
C ALA A 85 8.85 -15.26 -30.39
N PHE A 86 9.77 -16.20 -30.59
CA PHE A 86 10.50 -16.36 -31.85
C PHE A 86 9.50 -16.84 -32.91
N GLY A 87 8.84 -15.89 -33.55
CA GLY A 87 8.07 -16.09 -34.76
C GLY A 87 8.31 -14.90 -35.69
N TYR A 88 9.37 -14.96 -36.48
CA TYR A 88 9.59 -14.01 -37.56
C TYR A 88 8.36 -14.01 -38.48
N TRP A 89 7.62 -12.90 -38.52
CA TRP A 89 6.64 -12.67 -39.59
C TRP A 89 7.37 -12.03 -40.77
N THR A 90 7.45 -12.75 -41.88
CA THR A 90 7.92 -12.21 -43.16
C THR A 90 6.69 -11.89 -44.02
N PRO A 91 6.43 -10.62 -44.39
CA PRO A 91 5.34 -10.31 -45.32
C PRO A 91 5.61 -10.95 -46.70
N PRO A 92 4.61 -11.53 -47.38
CA PRO A 92 4.75 -11.87 -48.79
C PRO A 92 4.80 -10.56 -49.60
N GLY A 93 5.90 -10.35 -50.32
CA GLY A 93 6.05 -9.23 -51.23
C GLY A 93 5.05 -9.31 -52.39
N ALA A 94 4.43 -8.18 -52.69
CA ALA A 94 3.76 -7.88 -53.95
C ALA A 94 3.96 -6.40 -54.26
#